data_AF-A0A496SQS8-F1
#
_entry.id   AF-A0A496SQS8-F1
#
_cell.length_a   1.000
_cell.length_b   1.000
_cell.length_c   1.000
_cell.angle_alpha   90.00
_cell.angle_beta   90.00
_cell.angle_gamma   90.00
#
_symmetry.space_group_name_H-M   'P 1'
#
loop_
_entity.id
_entity.type
_entity.pdbx_description
1 polymer ?
#
loop_
_entity_poly.entity_id
_entity_poly.type
_entity_poly.pdbx_seq_one_letter_code
_entity_poly.pdbx_strand_id
1 'polypeptide(L)' 'MRWRLLETGFCGAAYNMAVDEAILLTCIQGEVPPTVRFYGWKPAAVSVGYFQ' A
#
# COMPACT_ATOMS: atom_id res chain seq x y z
N MET A 1 19.32 8.62 5.71
CA MET A 1 18.16 7.81 5.28
C MET A 1 17.07 8.75 4.77
N ARG A 2 16.39 8.42 3.67
CA ARG A 2 15.29 9.22 3.11
C ARG A 2 14.05 8.35 3.08
N TRP A 3 12.92 8.88 3.52
CA TRP A 3 11.63 8.20 3.42
C TRP A 3 10.88 8.66 2.17
N ARG A 4 10.10 7.76 1.57
CA ARG A 4 9.19 8.06 0.46
C ARG A 4 7.78 8.23 1.01
N LEU A 5 7.15 9.37 0.76
CA LEU A 5 5.73 9.59 1.05
C LEU A 5 4.94 9.45 -0.25
N LEU A 6 3.87 8.65 -0.23
CA LEU A 6 2.95 8.48 -1.36
C LEU A 6 1.52 8.85 -0.96
N GLU A 7 0.84 9.57 -1.84
CA GLU A 7 -0.57 9.93 -1.71
C GLU A 7 -1.32 9.43 -2.94
N THR A 8 -1.92 8.25 -2.86
CA THR A 8 -2.52 7.58 -4.04
C THR A 8 -4.02 7.79 -4.17
N GLY A 9 -4.64 8.56 -3.26
CA GLY A 9 -6.07 8.84 -3.28
C GLY A 9 -6.93 7.60 -3.03
N PHE A 10 -8.15 7.64 -3.57
CA PHE A 10 -9.15 6.58 -3.42
C PHE A 10 -9.08 5.59 -4.58
N CYS A 11 -8.91 4.30 -4.27
CA CYS A 11 -8.87 3.24 -5.26
C CYS A 11 -9.67 2.01 -4.82
N GLY A 12 -9.92 1.09 -5.77
CA GLY A 12 -10.57 -0.18 -5.48
C GLY A 12 -9.70 -1.12 -4.65
N ALA A 13 -10.34 -2.10 -4.02
CA ALA A 13 -9.67 -2.94 -3.04
C ALA A 13 -8.50 -3.75 -3.58
N ALA A 14 -8.71 -4.41 -4.72
CA ALA A 14 -7.66 -5.18 -5.40
C ALA A 14 -6.46 -4.30 -5.78
N TYR A 15 -6.70 -3.07 -6.24
CA TYR A 15 -5.64 -2.14 -6.60
C TYR A 15 -4.81 -1.73 -5.36
N ASN A 16 -5.47 -1.41 -4.25
CA ASN A 16 -4.76 -1.03 -3.03
C ASN A 16 -3.86 -2.14 -2.52
N MET A 17 -4.32 -3.39 -2.53
CA MET A 17 -3.53 -4.56 -2.15
C MET A 17 -2.35 -4.80 -3.10
N ALA A 18 -2.57 -4.69 -4.42
CA ALA A 18 -1.51 -4.84 -5.42
C ALA A 18 -0.40 -3.78 -5.25
N VAL A 19 -0.76 -2.53 -4.96
CA VAL A 19 0.22 -1.47 -4.71
C VAL A 19 0.99 -1.71 -3.41
N ASP A 20 0.33 -2.15 -2.34
CA ASP A 20 0.99 -2.46 -1.07
C ASP A 20 1.99 -3.61 -1.23
N GLU A 21 1.64 -4.67 -1.98
CA GLU A 21 2.55 -5.77 -2.32
C GLU A 21 3.74 -5.28 -3.16
N ALA A 22 3.51 -4.48 -4.20
CA ALA A 22 4.57 -3.93 -5.03
C ALA A 22 5.55 -3.06 -4.22
N ILE A 23 5.04 -2.24 -3.28
CA ILE A 23 5.87 -1.44 -2.37
C ILE A 23 6.70 -2.36 -1.46
N LEU A 24 6.09 -3.40 -0.90
CA LEU A 24 6.78 -4.36 -0.04
C LEU A 24 7.93 -5.04 -0.77
N LEU A 25 7.65 -5.62 -1.95
CA LEU A 25 8.64 -6.36 -2.75
C LEU A 25 9.82 -5.46 -3.14
N THR A 26 9.53 -4.27 -3.69
CA THR A 26 10.58 -3.32 -4.11
C THR A 26 11.37 -2.77 -2.93
N CYS A 27 10.74 -2.58 -1.76
CA CYS A 27 11.43 -2.14 -0.55
C CYS A 27 12.38 -3.21 -0.01
N ILE A 28 11.99 -4.48 -0.03
CA ILE A 28 12.83 -5.62 0.39
C ILE A 28 14.02 -5.79 -0.57
N GLN A 29 13.82 -5.52 -1.86
CA GLN A 29 14.90 -5.55 -2.87
C GLN A 29 15.85 -4.33 -2.77
N GLY A 30 15.53 -3.32 -1.95
CA GLY A 30 16.33 -2.11 -1.81
C GLY A 30 16.23 -1.14 -2.99
N GLU A 31 15.28 -1.35 -3.90
CA GLU A 31 15.07 -0.52 -5.09
C GLU A 31 14.39 0.82 -4.73
N VAL A 32 13.65 0.83 -3.63
CA VAL A 32 12.95 2.01 -3.12
C VAL A 32 13.24 2.22 -1.64
N PRO A 33 13.24 3.48 -1.15
CA PRO A 33 13.38 3.73 0.27
C PRO A 33 12.14 3.28 1.07
N PRO A 34 12.24 3.16 2.41
CA PRO A 34 11.10 2.97 3.29
C PRO A 34 9.96 3.93 2.95
N THR A 35 8.75 3.39 2.78
CA THR A 35 7.61 4.11 2.22
C THR A 35 6.50 4.26 3.25
N VAL A 36 5.99 5.48 3.41
CA VAL A 36 4.71 5.78 4.07
C VAL A 36 3.71 6.11 2.97
N ARG A 37 2.52 5.50 3.03
CA ARG A 37 1.48 5.68 2.02
C ARG A 37 0.16 6.08 2.68
N PHE A 38 -0.46 7.14 2.17
CA PHE A 38 -1.84 7.50 2.47
C PHE A 38 -2.74 7.13 1.29
N TYR A 39 -3.82 6.41 1.58
CA TYR A 39 -4.78 5.96 0.58
C TYR A 39 -6.18 5.76 1.19
N GLY A 40 -7.19 5.68 0.33
CA GLY A 40 -8.56 5.38 0.70
C GLY A 40 -9.19 4.31 -0.20
N TRP A 41 -10.35 3.82 0.21
CA TRP A 41 -11.11 2.79 -0.50
C TRP A 41 -12.29 3.42 -1.25
N LYS A 42 -12.44 3.11 -2.55
CA LYS A 42 -13.63 3.41 -3.33
C LYS A 42 -13.93 2.26 -4.31
N PRO A 43 -15.08 1.56 -4.18
CA PRO A 43 -16.09 1.69 -3.13
C PRO A 43 -15.54 1.32 -1.74
N ALA A 44 -16.33 1.56 -0.68
CA ALA A 44 -15.97 1.14 0.69
C ALA A 44 -15.67 -0.37 0.72
N ALA A 45 -14.63 -0.74 1.47
CA ALA A 45 -14.15 -2.12 1.56
C ALA A 45 -13.81 -2.48 3.02
N VAL A 46 -13.81 -3.77 3.32
CA VAL A 46 -13.43 -4.33 4.62
C VAL A 46 -12.26 -5.26 4.41
N SER A 47 -11.20 -5.09 5.20
CA SER A 47 -10.11 -6.05 5.30
C SER A 47 -10.40 -7.01 6.45
N VAL A 48 -10.36 -8.31 6.16
CA VAL A 48 -10.59 -9.36 7.14
C VAL A 48 -9.23 -9.94 7.54
N GLY A 49 -8.87 -9.78 8.81
CA GLY A 49 -7.62 -10.31 9.35
C GLY A 49 -7.66 -11.83 9.51
N TYR A 50 -6.49 -12.43 9.73
CA TYR A 50 -6.31 -13.87 9.82
C TYR A 50 -7.16 -14.56 10.92
N PHE A 51 -7.58 -13.84 11.96
CA PHE A 51 -8.32 -14.37 13.11
C PHE A 51 -9.76 -13.83 13.21
N GLN A 52 -10.48 -13.73 12.08
CA GLN A 52 -11.91 -13.40 12.06
C GLN A 52 -12.77 -14.66 11.92
#